data_AF-A0A940TX68-F1
#
_entry.id   AF-A0A940TX68-F1
#
_cell.length_a   1.000
_cell.length_b   1.000
_cell.length_c   1.000
_cell.angle_alpha   90.00
_cell.angle_beta   90.00
_cell.angle_gamma   90.00
#
_symmetry.space_group_name_H-M   'P 1'
#
loop_
_entity.id
_entity.type
_entity.pdbx_description
1 polymer ?
#
loop_
_entity_poly.entity_id
_entity_poly.type
_entity_poly.pdbx_seq_one_letter_code
_entity_poly.pdbx_strand_id
1 'polypeptide(L)' 'FREILDGKHDDLPEQAFMMVGTIEEAREKAERLAQS' A
#
# COMPACT_ATOMS: atom_id res chain seq x y z
N PHE A 1 9.56 1.94 5.43
CA PHE A 1 9.70 0.49 5.67
C PHE A 1 9.48 0.09 7.13
N ARG A 2 9.98 0.84 8.13
CA ARG A 2 9.71 0.56 9.56
C ARG A 2 8.21 0.45 9.87
N GLU A 3 7.39 1.29 9.25
CA GLU A 3 5.93 1.29 9.41
C GLU A 3 5.24 0.05 8.81
N ILE A 4 5.78 -0.50 7.71
CA ILE A 4 5.33 -1.79 7.18
C ILE A 4 5.66 -2.90 8.18
N LEU A 5 6.89 -2.89 8.74
CA LEU A 5 7.29 -3.88 9.75
C LEU A 5 6.50 -3.76 11.07
N ASP A 6 5.95 -2.57 11.34
CA ASP A 6 5.09 -2.28 12.50
C ASP A 6 3.62 -2.65 12.22
N GLY A 7 3.30 -3.12 11.02
CA GLY A 7 1.95 -3.54 10.60
C GLY A 7 0.98 -2.38 10.35
N LYS A 8 1.47 -1.14 10.22
CA LYS A 8 0.62 0.06 10.07
C LYS A 8 -0.09 0.18 8.72
N HIS A 9 0.25 -0.67 7.76
CA HIS A 9 -0.32 -0.67 6.41
C HIS A 9 -0.84 -2.04 5.98
N ASP A 10 -1.06 -2.95 6.94
CA ASP A 10 -1.57 -4.31 6.69
C ASP A 10 -3.03 -4.28 6.18
N ASP A 11 -3.70 -3.14 6.28
CA ASP A 11 -5.01 -2.87 5.69
C ASP A 11 -4.99 -2.74 4.15
N LEU A 12 -3.83 -2.49 3.55
CA LEU A 12 -3.68 -2.32 2.11
C LEU A 12 -3.49 -3.69 1.42
N PRO A 13 -4.12 -3.94 0.26
CA PRO A 13 -3.94 -5.19 -0.48
C PRO A 13 -2.50 -5.34 -0.98
N GLU A 14 -1.99 -6.56 -1.07
CA GLU A 14 -0.60 -6.83 -1.48
C GLU A 14 -0.25 -6.21 -2.85
N GLN A 15 -1.21 -6.15 -3.76
CA GLN A 15 -1.06 -5.53 -5.08
C GLN A 15 -0.74 -4.02 -5.01
N ALA A 16 -1.11 -3.35 -3.92
CA ALA A 16 -0.80 -1.95 -3.65
C ALA A 16 0.71 -1.72 -3.49
N PHE A 17 1.44 -2.70 -2.97
CA PHE A 17 2.89 -2.61 -2.75
C PHE A 17 3.72 -3.02 -3.96
N MET A 18 3.09 -3.47 -5.06
CA MET A 18 3.82 -3.85 -6.26
C MET A 18 4.29 -2.62 -7.04
N MET A 19 5.60 -2.51 -7.27
CA MET A 19 6.23 -1.49 -8.11
C MET A 19 5.96 -0.05 -7.66
N VAL A 20 6.01 0.19 -6.35
CA VAL A 20 5.90 1.53 -5.74
C VAL A 20 7.20 1.91 -5.05
N GLY A 21 7.57 3.20 -5.08
CA GLY A 21 8.77 3.71 -4.41
C GLY A 21 8.50 4.17 -2.98
N THR A 22 7.26 4.58 -2.69
CA THR A 22 6.84 5.17 -1.43
C THR A 22 5.54 4.55 -0.92
N ILE A 23 5.24 4.76 0.37
CA ILE A 23 4.00 4.31 1.00
C ILE A 23 2.78 5.08 0.47
N GLU A 24 2.94 6.37 0.14
CA GLU A 24 1.85 7.16 -0.42
C GLU A 24 1.39 6.58 -1.76
N GLU A 25 2.34 6.21 -2.64
CA GLU A 25 2.04 5.53 -3.90
C GLU A 25 1.33 4.18 -3.67
N ALA A 26 1.71 3.44 -2.63
CA ALA A 26 1.00 2.21 -2.26
C ALA A 26 -0.46 2.51 -1.86
N ARG A 27 -0.68 3.53 -1.05
CA ARG A 27 -2.02 3.91 -0.58
C ARG A 27 -2.91 4.40 -1.72
N GLU A 28 -2.39 5.25 -2.61
CA GLU A 28 -3.13 5.68 -3.80
C GLU A 28 -3.47 4.50 -4.72
N LYS A 29 -2.56 3.56 -4.88
CA LYS A 29 -2.81 2.35 -5.68
C LYS A 29 -3.87 1.45 -5.04
N ALA A 30 -3.83 1.28 -3.73
CA ALA A 30 -4.87 0.56 -2.98
C ALA A 30 -6.25 1.18 -3.18
N GLU A 31 -6.34 2.53 -3.12
CA GLU A 31 -7.60 3.25 -3.36
C GLU A 31 -8.14 2.98 -4.77
N ARG A 32 -7.28 3.02 -5.80
CA ARG A 32 -7.67 2.70 -7.18
C ARG A 32 -8.15 1.25 -7.33
N LEU A 33 -7.50 0.31 -6.66
CA LEU A 33 -7.91 -1.11 -6.67
C LEU A 33 -9.26 -1.31 -5.98
N ALA A 34 -9.55 -0.57 -4.92
CA ALA A 34 -10.83 -0.64 -4.21
C ALA A 34 -11.99 0.01 -4.98
N GLN A 35 -11.70 0.95 -5.88
CA GLN A 35 -12.69 1.59 -6.76
C GLN A 35 -12.99 0.80 -8.04
N SER A 36 -12.34 -0.35 -8.24
CA SER A 36 -12.47 -1.21 -9.43
C SER A 36 -13.49 -2.33 -9.26
#